data_AF-A0A3D8X0L8-F1
#
_entry.id   AF-A0A3D8X0L8-F1
#
_cell.length_a   1.000
_cell.length_b   1.000
_cell.length_c   1.000
_cell.angle_alpha   90.00
_cell.angle_beta   90.00
_cell.angle_gamma   90.00
#
_symmetry.space_group_name_H-M   'P 1'
#
loop_
_entity.id
_entity.type
_entity.pdbx_description
1 polymer ?
#
loop_
_entity_poly.entity_id
_entity_poly.type
_entity_poly.pdbx_seq_one_letter_code
_entity_poly.pdbx_strand_id
1 'polypeptide(L)'
;MSQTQEELSYQIKDVAEILGWSQSNVRKYMKYMNLQGSRTEGGHRRFSQQDLNDLLEAKRLKEENDYSLKMIQAHFNKELNDEMIEKNESLKSFLEESVEELQDQVEGNTEKIKSMAELFDRFVKHTESQIKQISENTTQEILSLQQLMRTLPDIKKSEQDQQRLREVEAKIRLQARKEAVELWNQKPDSERFTRSGFLGLQKTEKLGERQDFIESYIDKKVLQYVQSDESVN
;
A
#
# COMPACT_ATOMS: atom_id res chain seq x y z
N MET A 1 55.83 21.82 -4.18
CA MET A 1 57.12 21.20 -4.51
C MET A 1 57.39 20.09 -3.51
N SER A 2 57.96 18.98 -4.00
CA SER A 2 58.65 17.93 -3.25
C SER A 2 57.82 16.89 -2.51
N GLN A 3 57.27 15.92 -3.26
CA GLN A 3 57.06 14.55 -2.79
C GLN A 3 57.26 13.58 -3.97
N THR A 4 58.49 13.12 -4.19
CA THR A 4 58.82 11.92 -5.00
C THR A 4 60.32 11.59 -4.87
N GLN A 5 60.82 11.43 -3.65
CA GLN A 5 62.15 10.87 -3.39
C GLN A 5 62.12 9.65 -2.44
N GLU A 6 60.93 9.06 -2.21
CA GLU A 6 60.74 7.88 -1.37
C GLU A 6 60.39 6.59 -2.14
N GLU A 7 60.51 6.55 -3.46
CA GLU A 7 59.99 5.41 -4.25
C GLU A 7 60.98 4.22 -4.37
N LEU A 8 62.24 4.37 -3.94
CA LEU A 8 63.30 3.37 -4.06
C LEU A 8 63.98 3.12 -2.71
N SER A 9 63.39 2.25 -1.88
CA SER A 9 63.82 2.08 -0.49
C SER A 9 64.54 0.76 -0.20
N TYR A 10 64.26 -0.32 -0.93
CA TYR A 10 64.69 -1.65 -0.50
C TYR A 10 66.07 -2.03 -1.05
N GLN A 11 66.93 -2.54 -0.16
CA GLN A 11 68.15 -3.23 -0.54
C GLN A 11 67.85 -4.69 -0.85
N ILE A 12 68.78 -5.36 -1.56
CA ILE A 12 68.64 -6.80 -1.85
C ILE A 12 68.50 -7.66 -0.58
N LYS A 13 69.07 -7.19 0.54
CA LYS A 13 68.95 -7.85 1.84
C LYS A 13 67.51 -7.78 2.35
N ASP A 14 66.90 -6.60 2.29
CA ASP A 14 65.53 -6.37 2.76
C ASP A 14 64.54 -7.16 1.89
N VAL A 15 64.71 -7.13 0.56
CA VAL A 15 63.91 -7.91 -0.38
C VAL A 15 64.02 -9.42 -0.11
N ALA A 16 65.23 -9.91 0.15
CA ALA A 16 65.47 -11.32 0.47
C ALA A 16 64.80 -11.75 1.79
N GLU A 17 64.85 -10.88 2.80
CA GLU A 17 64.19 -11.09 4.09
C GLU A 17 62.67 -11.14 3.95
N ILE A 18 62.07 -10.18 3.24
CA ILE A 18 60.62 -10.12 2.99
C ILE A 18 60.14 -11.35 2.22
N LEU A 19 60.87 -11.76 1.18
CA LEU A 19 60.51 -12.93 0.37
C LEU A 19 60.80 -14.26 1.09
N GLY A 20 61.60 -14.26 2.16
CA GLY A 20 62.10 -15.49 2.78
C GLY A 20 63.02 -16.30 1.85
N TRP A 21 63.68 -15.64 0.90
CA TRP A 21 64.58 -16.26 -0.08
C TRP A 21 66.02 -15.86 0.18
N SER A 22 66.98 -16.67 -0.29
CA SER A 22 68.38 -16.22 -0.29
C SER A 22 68.59 -15.08 -1.28
N GLN A 23 69.51 -14.16 -1.01
CA GLN A 23 69.84 -13.06 -1.93
C GLN A 23 70.24 -13.59 -3.33
N SER A 24 70.85 -14.77 -3.40
CA SER A 24 71.18 -15.41 -4.68
C SER A 24 69.93 -15.86 -5.44
N ASN A 25 68.92 -16.38 -4.74
CA ASN A 25 67.65 -16.77 -5.36
C ASN A 25 66.89 -15.53 -5.85
N VAL A 26 66.82 -14.47 -5.05
CA VAL A 26 66.23 -13.18 -5.47
C VAL A 26 66.90 -12.67 -6.75
N ARG A 27 68.24 -12.64 -6.81
CA ARG A 27 68.98 -12.22 -8.01
C ARG A 27 68.69 -13.10 -9.23
N LYS A 28 68.47 -14.40 -9.03
CA LYS A 28 68.08 -15.33 -10.10
C LYS A 28 66.72 -14.92 -10.68
N TYR A 29 65.71 -14.75 -9.84
CA TYR A 29 64.36 -14.35 -10.28
C TYR A 29 64.35 -12.98 -10.94
N MET A 30 65.04 -12.00 -10.35
CA MET A 30 65.21 -10.69 -10.95
C MET A 30 65.79 -10.76 -12.37
N LYS A 31 66.81 -11.61 -12.60
CA LYS A 31 67.39 -11.78 -13.93
C LYS A 31 66.38 -12.33 -14.94
N TYR A 32 65.55 -13.29 -14.53
CA TYR A 32 64.53 -13.90 -15.40
C TYR A 32 63.38 -12.95 -15.72
N MET A 33 63.02 -12.06 -14.79
CA MET A 33 61.97 -11.06 -14.95
C MET A 33 62.48 -9.72 -15.48
N ASN A 34 63.78 -9.64 -15.81
CA ASN A 34 64.46 -8.41 -16.24
C ASN A 34 64.34 -7.23 -15.24
N LEU A 35 64.24 -7.53 -13.94
CA LEU A 35 64.27 -6.52 -12.88
C LEU A 35 65.72 -6.15 -12.56
N GLN A 36 66.11 -4.91 -12.80
CA GLN A 36 67.49 -4.47 -12.58
C GLN A 36 67.67 -3.66 -11.30
N GLY A 37 66.63 -2.94 -10.86
CA GLY A 37 66.68 -1.94 -9.80
C GLY A 37 67.51 -0.71 -10.21
N SER A 38 67.24 0.42 -9.55
CA SER A 38 67.98 1.67 -9.77
C SER A 38 69.26 1.70 -8.95
N ARG A 39 70.28 2.45 -9.38
CA ARG A 39 71.52 2.64 -8.61
C ARG A 39 71.50 3.98 -7.89
N THR A 40 71.99 4.00 -6.65
CA THR A 40 72.30 5.25 -5.94
C THR A 40 73.57 5.88 -6.49
N GLU A 41 73.85 7.14 -6.12
CA GLU A 41 75.12 7.82 -6.45
C GLU A 41 76.36 7.02 -5.99
N GLY A 42 76.26 6.30 -4.86
CA GLY A 42 77.28 5.38 -4.37
C GLY A 42 77.34 4.02 -5.08
N GLY A 43 76.59 3.82 -6.15
CA GLY A 43 76.61 2.61 -6.98
C GLY A 43 75.84 1.41 -6.45
N HIS A 44 75.18 1.53 -5.29
CA HIS A 44 74.37 0.47 -4.70
C HIS A 44 72.98 0.37 -5.34
N ARG A 45 72.48 -0.85 -5.57
CA ARG A 45 71.13 -1.03 -6.10
C ARG A 45 70.05 -0.78 -5.04
N ARG A 46 68.94 -0.18 -5.48
CA ARG A 46 67.70 0.01 -4.72
C ARG A 46 66.53 -0.45 -5.57
N PHE A 47 65.58 -1.11 -4.91
CA PHE A 47 64.38 -1.67 -5.52
C PHE A 47 63.17 -0.85 -5.09
N SER A 48 62.26 -0.68 -6.04
CA SER A 48 60.99 -0.02 -5.82
C SER A 48 60.00 -0.96 -5.13
N GLN A 49 58.88 -0.40 -4.66
CA GLN A 49 57.77 -1.22 -4.19
C GLN A 49 57.21 -2.12 -5.31
N GLN A 50 57.22 -1.65 -6.57
CA GLN A 50 56.78 -2.45 -7.70
C GLN A 50 57.69 -3.67 -7.93
N ASP A 51 59.01 -3.48 -7.89
CA ASP A 51 59.98 -4.59 -8.00
C ASP A 51 59.74 -5.66 -6.92
N LEU A 52 59.40 -5.22 -5.69
CA LEU A 52 59.07 -6.12 -4.59
C LEU A 52 57.74 -6.86 -4.84
N ASN A 53 56.71 -6.16 -5.32
CA ASN A 53 55.42 -6.77 -5.65
C ASN A 53 55.55 -7.80 -6.77
N ASP A 54 56.35 -7.52 -7.80
CA ASP A 54 56.62 -8.47 -8.90
C ASP A 54 57.34 -9.73 -8.36
N LEU A 55 58.29 -9.56 -7.44
CA LEU A 55 58.96 -10.70 -6.80
C LEU A 55 58.03 -11.49 -5.86
N LEU A 56 57.10 -10.83 -5.17
CA LEU A 56 56.07 -11.49 -4.37
C LEU A 56 55.12 -12.31 -5.24
N GLU A 57 54.71 -11.78 -6.39
CA GLU A 57 53.89 -12.53 -7.34
C GLU A 57 54.67 -13.71 -7.95
N ALA A 58 55.95 -13.52 -8.27
CA ALA A 58 56.81 -14.62 -8.70
C ALA A 58 56.96 -15.72 -7.64
N LYS A 59 56.97 -15.34 -6.36
CA LYS A 59 56.94 -16.28 -5.24
C LYS A 59 55.62 -17.03 -5.19
N ARG A 60 54.49 -16.33 -5.29
CA ARG A 60 53.14 -16.91 -5.33
C ARG A 60 53.01 -17.92 -6.47
N LEU A 61 53.35 -17.53 -7.69
CA LEU A 61 53.33 -18.40 -8.88
C LEU A 61 54.20 -19.65 -8.70
N LYS A 62 55.35 -19.52 -8.03
CA LYS A 62 56.21 -20.67 -7.74
C LYS A 62 55.65 -21.59 -6.67
N GLU A 63 55.30 -21.04 -5.51
CA GLU A 63 55.05 -21.82 -4.30
C GLU A 63 53.59 -22.31 -4.21
N GLU A 64 52.65 -21.55 -4.74
CA GLU A 64 51.22 -21.91 -4.73
C GLU A 64 50.80 -22.58 -6.04
N ASN A 65 51.29 -22.08 -7.18
CA ASN A 65 50.91 -22.59 -8.49
C ASN A 65 51.93 -23.56 -9.07
N ASP A 66 53.05 -23.86 -8.40
CA ASP A 66 54.12 -24.74 -8.86
C ASP A 66 54.65 -24.37 -10.27
N TYR A 67 54.71 -23.07 -10.60
CA TYR A 67 55.18 -22.62 -11.91
C TYR A 67 56.69 -22.76 -12.07
N SER A 68 57.11 -23.23 -13.25
CA SER A 68 58.51 -23.24 -13.64
C SER A 68 59.02 -21.82 -13.87
N LEU A 69 60.34 -21.61 -13.82
CA LEU A 69 60.93 -20.29 -14.10
C LEU A 69 60.57 -19.76 -15.50
N LYS A 70 60.36 -20.66 -16.47
CA LYS A 70 59.91 -20.29 -17.82
C LYS A 70 58.46 -19.82 -17.83
N MET A 71 57.57 -20.51 -17.10
CA MET A 71 56.17 -20.09 -16.94
C MET A 71 56.07 -18.74 -16.23
N ILE A 72 56.89 -18.51 -15.20
CA ILE A 72 56.94 -17.21 -14.50
C ILE A 72 57.43 -16.11 -15.45
N GLN A 73 58.49 -16.36 -16.22
CA GLN A 73 58.95 -15.40 -17.22
C GLN A 73 57.87 -15.08 -18.27
N ALA A 74 57.20 -16.11 -18.81
CA ALA A 74 56.10 -15.93 -19.75
C ALA A 74 54.95 -15.10 -19.14
N HIS A 75 54.57 -15.38 -17.90
CA HIS A 75 53.55 -14.61 -17.17
C HIS A 75 53.88 -13.11 -17.11
N PHE A 76 55.10 -12.75 -16.73
CA PHE A 76 55.53 -11.34 -16.68
C PHE A 76 55.67 -10.70 -18.06
N ASN A 77 55.96 -11.49 -19.10
CA ASN A 77 55.93 -11.03 -20.49
C ASN A 77 54.52 -10.93 -21.07
N LYS A 78 53.47 -11.34 -20.32
CA LYS A 78 52.09 -11.48 -20.81
C LYS A 78 51.96 -12.47 -21.97
N GLU A 79 52.79 -13.51 -21.94
CA GLU A 79 52.81 -14.61 -22.90
C GLU A 79 52.16 -15.85 -22.25
N LEU A 80 51.53 -16.68 -23.09
CA LEU A 80 51.11 -18.02 -22.73
C LEU A 80 52.13 -19.01 -23.30
N ASN A 81 52.43 -20.06 -22.54
CA ASN A 81 53.18 -21.20 -23.03
C ASN A 81 52.37 -22.49 -22.83
N ASP A 82 52.71 -23.53 -23.59
CA ASP A 82 51.98 -24.80 -23.61
C ASP A 82 51.91 -25.45 -22.22
N GLU A 83 53.01 -25.32 -21.46
CA GLU A 83 53.17 -25.75 -20.08
C GLU A 83 52.10 -25.12 -19.14
N MET A 84 51.84 -23.82 -19.28
CA MET A 84 50.81 -23.09 -18.51
C MET A 84 49.40 -23.48 -18.94
N ILE A 85 49.20 -23.77 -20.22
CA ILE A 85 47.91 -24.19 -20.76
C ILE A 85 47.57 -25.57 -20.21
N GLU A 86 48.46 -26.54 -20.36
CA GLU A 86 48.29 -27.92 -19.89
C GLU A 86 47.98 -27.96 -18.39
N LYS A 87 48.70 -27.16 -17.59
CA LYS A 87 48.49 -27.12 -16.14
C LYS A 87 47.13 -26.56 -15.73
N ASN A 88 46.57 -25.67 -16.54
CA ASN A 88 45.27 -25.04 -16.27
C ASN A 88 44.13 -25.68 -17.08
N GLU A 89 44.37 -26.75 -17.85
CA GLU A 89 43.36 -27.36 -18.73
C GLU A 89 42.16 -27.88 -17.94
N SER A 90 42.38 -28.49 -16.77
CA SER A 90 41.29 -28.95 -15.89
C SER A 90 40.41 -27.80 -15.37
N LEU A 91 41.03 -26.67 -15.00
CA LEU A 91 40.32 -25.48 -14.56
C LEU A 91 39.53 -24.86 -15.72
N LYS A 92 40.12 -24.84 -16.92
CA LYS A 92 39.46 -24.39 -18.14
C LYS A 92 38.23 -25.25 -18.45
N SER A 93 38.35 -26.58 -18.45
CA SER A 93 37.21 -27.47 -18.71
C SER A 93 36.10 -27.30 -17.67
N PHE A 94 36.45 -27.16 -16.38
CA PHE A 94 35.48 -26.89 -15.32
C PHE A 94 34.75 -25.55 -15.53
N LEU A 95 35.48 -24.51 -15.94
CA LEU A 95 34.89 -23.21 -16.26
C LEU A 95 34.00 -23.27 -17.50
N GLU A 96 34.40 -24.00 -18.54
CA GLU A 96 33.59 -24.21 -19.75
C GLU A 96 32.27 -24.92 -19.42
N GLU A 97 32.30 -26.00 -18.64
CA GLU A 97 31.10 -26.72 -18.17
C GLU A 97 30.20 -25.81 -17.31
N SER A 98 30.79 -25.04 -16.40
CA SER A 98 30.03 -24.09 -15.56
C SER A 98 29.37 -22.98 -16.40
N VAL A 99 30.04 -22.52 -17.47
CA VAL A 99 29.49 -21.51 -18.38
C VAL A 99 28.34 -22.10 -19.18
N GLU A 100 28.46 -23.33 -19.68
CA GLU A 100 27.39 -24.04 -20.37
C GLU A 100 26.17 -24.21 -19.45
N GLU A 101 26.36 -24.68 -18.22
CA GLU A 101 25.26 -24.81 -17.24
C GLU A 101 24.57 -23.47 -16.96
N LEU A 102 25.35 -22.39 -16.80
CA LEU A 102 24.80 -21.05 -16.59
C LEU A 102 24.03 -20.54 -17.81
N GLN A 103 24.48 -20.85 -19.03
CA GLN A 103 23.77 -20.49 -20.25
C GLN A 103 22.42 -21.20 -20.33
N ASP A 104 22.39 -22.50 -20.05
CA ASP A 104 21.16 -23.30 -20.01
C ASP A 104 20.17 -22.76 -18.95
N GLN A 105 20.67 -22.38 -17.77
CA GLN A 105 19.85 -21.78 -16.72
C GLN A 105 19.27 -20.42 -17.15
N VAL A 106 20.06 -19.60 -17.83
CA VAL A 106 19.62 -18.28 -18.35
C VAL A 106 18.54 -18.46 -19.42
N GLU A 107 18.71 -19.39 -20.34
CA GLU A 107 17.71 -19.69 -21.37
C GLU A 107 16.41 -20.19 -20.74
N GLY A 108 16.50 -21.17 -19.83
CA GLY A 108 15.34 -21.69 -19.10
C GLY A 108 14.61 -20.64 -18.27
N ASN A 109 15.34 -19.70 -17.65
CA ASN A 109 14.75 -18.59 -16.92
C ASN A 109 14.11 -17.55 -17.84
N THR A 110 14.69 -17.32 -19.01
CA THR A 110 14.12 -16.41 -20.03
C THR A 110 12.75 -16.89 -20.50
N GLU A 111 12.61 -18.20 -20.77
CA GLU A 111 11.32 -18.79 -21.14
C GLU A 111 10.27 -18.72 -20.01
N LYS A 112 10.69 -18.90 -18.75
CA LYS A 112 9.80 -18.71 -17.58
C LYS A 112 9.33 -17.26 -17.46
N ILE A 113 10.22 -16.28 -17.66
CA ILE A 113 9.87 -14.85 -17.63
C ILE A 113 8.87 -14.52 -18.73
N LYS A 114 9.08 -15.03 -19.94
CA LYS A 114 8.16 -14.85 -21.07
C LYS A 114 6.77 -15.43 -20.77
N SER A 115 6.73 -16.65 -20.25
CA SER A 115 5.47 -17.30 -19.82
C SER A 115 4.74 -16.50 -18.75
N MET A 116 5.49 -15.94 -17.78
CA MET A 116 4.93 -15.10 -16.72
C MET A 116 4.42 -13.76 -17.27
N ALA A 117 5.12 -13.15 -18.23
CA ALA A 117 4.67 -11.92 -18.89
C ALA A 117 3.33 -12.14 -19.64
N GLU A 118 3.17 -13.28 -20.32
CA GLU A 118 1.90 -13.64 -20.96
C GLU A 118 0.76 -13.83 -19.94
N LEU A 119 1.04 -14.44 -18.78
CA LEU A 119 0.07 -14.55 -17.69
C LEU A 119 -0.32 -13.18 -17.13
N PHE A 120 0.65 -12.28 -16.95
CA PHE A 120 0.39 -10.92 -16.50
C PHE A 120 -0.46 -10.13 -17.50
N ASP A 121 -0.18 -10.22 -18.80
CA ASP A 121 -0.99 -9.57 -19.84
C ASP A 121 -2.45 -10.05 -19.80
N ARG A 122 -2.67 -11.37 -19.64
CA ARG A 122 -4.02 -11.93 -19.46
C ARG A 122 -4.70 -11.42 -18.20
N PHE A 123 -3.97 -11.33 -17.08
CA PHE A 123 -4.48 -10.84 -15.82
C PHE A 123 -4.88 -9.35 -15.89
N VAL A 124 -4.06 -8.51 -16.53
CA VAL A 124 -4.34 -7.10 -16.73
C VAL A 124 -5.61 -6.93 -17.56
N LYS A 125 -5.71 -7.61 -18.72
CA LYS A 125 -6.90 -7.56 -19.57
C LYS A 125 -8.18 -8.01 -18.83
N HIS A 126 -8.07 -9.05 -18.01
CA HIS A 126 -9.19 -9.50 -17.19
C HIS A 126 -9.61 -8.44 -16.17
N THR A 127 -8.65 -7.83 -15.48
CA THR A 127 -8.89 -6.79 -14.48
C THR A 127 -9.51 -5.54 -15.11
N GLU A 128 -9.01 -5.10 -16.26
CA GLU A 128 -9.59 -3.99 -17.03
C GLU A 128 -11.05 -4.26 -17.41
N SER A 129 -11.37 -5.49 -17.84
CA SER A 129 -12.74 -5.90 -18.14
C SER A 129 -13.64 -5.86 -16.89
N GLN A 130 -13.15 -6.30 -15.73
CA GLN A 130 -13.91 -6.25 -14.49
C GLN A 130 -14.17 -4.81 -14.05
N ILE A 131 -13.16 -3.93 -14.12
CA ILE A 131 -13.30 -2.50 -13.79
C ILE A 131 -14.37 -1.87 -14.69
N LYS A 132 -14.36 -2.18 -15.99
CA LYS A 132 -15.36 -1.68 -16.93
C LYS A 132 -16.78 -2.13 -16.55
N GLN A 133 -16.97 -3.41 -16.23
CA GLN A 133 -18.28 -3.93 -15.79
C GLN A 133 -18.76 -3.27 -14.50
N ILE A 134 -17.87 -3.10 -13.51
CA ILE A 134 -18.21 -2.43 -12.25
C ILE A 134 -18.63 -0.98 -12.51
N SER A 135 -17.90 -0.27 -13.37
CA SER A 135 -18.22 1.12 -13.74
C SER A 135 -19.58 1.23 -14.43
N GLU A 136 -19.87 0.33 -15.37
CA GLU A 136 -21.16 0.26 -16.08
C GLU A 136 -22.31 -0.02 -15.09
N ASN A 137 -22.15 -1.02 -14.22
CA ASN A 137 -23.14 -1.35 -13.19
C ASN A 137 -23.38 -0.17 -12.23
N THR A 138 -22.32 0.44 -11.73
CA THR A 138 -22.40 1.61 -10.85
C THR A 138 -23.14 2.76 -11.52
N THR A 139 -22.88 3.00 -12.81
CA THR A 139 -23.58 4.03 -13.59
C THR A 139 -25.07 3.73 -13.69
N GLN A 140 -25.45 2.48 -13.94
CA GLN A 140 -26.86 2.05 -14.00
C GLN A 140 -27.57 2.17 -12.65
N GLU A 141 -26.89 1.82 -11.56
CA GLU A 141 -27.41 1.97 -10.20
C GLU A 141 -27.65 3.45 -9.87
N ILE A 142 -26.71 4.34 -10.21
CA ILE A 142 -26.86 5.79 -10.02
C ILE A 142 -28.06 6.32 -10.80
N LEU A 143 -28.22 5.92 -12.07
CA LEU A 143 -29.37 6.35 -12.89
C LEU A 143 -30.69 5.86 -12.30
N SER A 144 -30.72 4.61 -11.83
CA SER A 144 -31.90 4.01 -11.19
C SER A 144 -32.26 4.75 -9.89
N LEU A 145 -31.28 5.07 -9.07
CA LEU A 145 -31.47 5.87 -7.86
C LEU A 145 -31.98 7.29 -8.18
N GLN A 146 -31.42 7.95 -9.21
CA GLN A 146 -31.90 9.27 -9.64
C GLN A 146 -33.35 9.23 -10.12
N GLN A 147 -33.77 8.18 -10.83
CA GLN A 147 -35.16 7.99 -11.24
C GLN A 147 -36.08 7.83 -10.03
N LEU A 148 -35.70 6.98 -9.06
CA LEU A 148 -36.46 6.80 -7.83
C LEU A 148 -36.59 8.12 -7.04
N MET A 149 -35.50 8.87 -6.90
CA MET A 149 -35.52 10.18 -6.24
C MET A 149 -36.48 11.18 -6.89
N ARG A 150 -36.67 11.13 -8.22
CA ARG A 150 -37.65 11.99 -8.91
C ARG A 150 -39.10 11.57 -8.66
N THR A 151 -39.34 10.30 -8.34
CA THR A 151 -40.69 9.77 -8.06
C THR A 151 -41.09 9.88 -6.60
N LEU A 152 -40.14 10.17 -5.70
CA LEU A 152 -40.45 10.39 -4.29
C LEU A 152 -41.24 11.69 -4.12
N PRO A 153 -42.35 11.68 -3.37
CA PRO A 153 -43.10 12.90 -3.09
C PRO A 153 -42.21 13.90 -2.32
N ASP A 154 -42.36 15.18 -2.63
CA ASP A 154 -41.62 16.24 -1.95
C ASP A 154 -41.98 16.25 -0.46
N ILE A 155 -41.02 15.83 0.37
CA ILE A 155 -41.17 15.71 1.83
C ILE A 155 -41.62 17.05 2.43
N LYS A 156 -41.18 18.18 1.86
CA LYS A 156 -41.59 19.52 2.33
C LYS A 156 -43.07 19.80 2.09
N LYS A 157 -43.63 19.28 0.99
CA LYS A 157 -45.06 19.40 0.68
C LYS A 157 -45.88 18.56 1.66
N SER A 158 -45.42 17.35 1.99
CA SER A 158 -46.05 16.48 2.99
C SER A 158 -46.08 17.13 4.39
N GLU A 159 -45.00 17.80 4.81
CA GLU A 159 -44.98 18.53 6.10
C GLU A 159 -45.95 19.72 6.13
N GLN A 160 -46.01 20.50 5.03
CA GLN A 160 -46.96 21.61 4.91
C GLN A 160 -48.42 21.14 4.93
N ASP A 161 -48.72 20.03 4.24
CA ASP A 161 -50.05 19.45 4.22
C ASP A 161 -50.44 18.93 5.62
N GLN A 162 -49.51 18.27 6.33
CA GLN A 162 -49.73 17.87 7.73
C GLN A 162 -49.95 19.08 8.65
N GLN A 163 -49.23 20.18 8.45
CA GLN A 163 -49.43 21.39 9.25
C GLN A 163 -50.80 22.02 9.01
N ARG A 164 -51.25 22.09 7.74
CA ARG A 164 -52.59 22.55 7.39
C ARG A 164 -53.68 21.69 8.02
N LEU A 165 -53.53 20.36 7.99
CA LEU A 165 -54.47 19.44 8.63
C LEU A 165 -54.57 19.69 10.15
N ARG A 166 -53.44 19.89 10.83
CA ARG A 166 -53.42 20.23 12.26
C ARG A 166 -54.13 21.56 12.56
N GLU A 167 -53.95 22.57 11.72
CA GLU A 167 -54.63 23.87 11.87
C GLU A 167 -56.15 23.76 11.69
N VAL A 168 -56.59 22.96 10.71
CA VAL A 168 -58.00 22.70 10.46
C VAL A 168 -58.63 21.93 11.62
N GLU A 169 -57.97 20.86 12.08
CA GLU A 169 -58.42 20.08 13.22
C GLU A 169 -58.56 20.95 14.48
N ALA A 170 -57.59 21.82 14.75
CA ALA A 170 -57.63 22.74 15.89
C ALA A 170 -58.85 23.69 15.83
N LYS A 171 -59.18 24.20 14.63
CA LYS A 171 -60.37 25.06 14.43
C LYS A 171 -61.65 24.28 14.69
N ILE A 172 -61.75 23.05 14.19
CA ILE A 172 -62.90 22.17 14.39
C ILE A 172 -63.09 21.87 15.87
N ARG A 173 -62.01 21.51 16.59
CA ARG A 173 -62.05 21.28 18.04
C ARG A 173 -62.54 22.52 18.80
N LEU A 174 -62.05 23.71 18.44
CA LEU A 174 -62.48 24.96 19.06
C LEU A 174 -63.98 25.22 18.85
N GLN A 175 -64.47 25.03 17.63
CA GLN A 175 -65.88 25.23 17.30
C GLN A 175 -66.76 24.20 18.00
N ALA A 176 -66.40 22.91 17.91
CA ALA A 176 -67.12 21.82 18.55
C ALA A 176 -67.18 22.00 20.08
N ARG A 177 -66.12 22.54 20.69
CA ARG A 177 -66.12 22.86 22.13
C ARG A 177 -67.14 23.94 22.49
N LYS A 178 -67.24 24.99 21.69
CA LYS A 178 -68.25 26.05 21.89
C LYS A 178 -69.66 25.49 21.78
N GLU A 179 -69.92 24.73 20.71
CA GLU A 179 -71.19 24.05 20.48
C GLU A 179 -71.53 23.09 21.64
N ALA A 180 -70.57 22.30 22.12
CA ALA A 180 -70.78 21.38 23.22
C ALA A 180 -71.11 22.09 24.54
N VAL A 181 -70.48 23.23 24.84
CA VAL A 181 -70.79 24.02 26.04
C VAL A 181 -72.22 24.57 25.95
N GLU A 182 -72.62 25.08 24.78
CA GLU A 182 -73.98 25.57 24.55
C GLU A 182 -75.01 24.46 24.72
N LEU A 183 -74.76 23.28 24.11
CA LEU A 183 -75.62 22.11 24.23
C LEU A 183 -75.71 21.59 25.67
N TRP A 184 -74.59 21.58 26.40
CA TRP A 184 -74.59 21.24 27.82
C TRP A 184 -75.48 22.19 28.62
N ASN A 185 -75.41 23.49 28.34
CA ASN A 185 -76.22 24.49 29.04
C ASN A 185 -77.72 24.36 28.75
N GLN A 186 -78.10 23.75 27.65
CA GLN A 186 -79.50 23.49 27.28
C GLN A 186 -80.05 22.19 27.88
N LYS A 187 -79.20 21.33 28.47
CA LYS A 187 -79.65 20.09 29.12
C LYS A 187 -80.52 20.37 30.34
N PRO A 188 -81.46 19.48 30.68
CA PRO A 188 -82.30 19.64 31.86
C PRO A 188 -81.48 19.66 33.15
N ASP A 189 -82.00 20.35 34.15
CA ASP A 189 -81.34 20.55 35.45
C ASP A 189 -80.94 19.23 36.14
N SER A 190 -81.72 18.16 35.93
CA SER A 190 -81.45 16.81 36.46
C SER A 190 -80.20 16.16 35.89
N GLU A 191 -79.79 16.53 34.68
CA GLU A 191 -78.57 16.03 34.04
C GLU A 191 -77.36 16.89 34.44
N ARG A 192 -77.55 18.20 34.55
CA ARG A 192 -76.46 19.15 34.77
C ARG A 192 -76.03 19.27 36.23
N PHE A 193 -76.94 19.04 37.17
CA PHE A 193 -76.70 19.33 38.58
C PHE A 193 -77.06 18.15 39.48
N THR A 194 -76.24 17.91 40.49
CA THR A 194 -76.60 17.08 41.63
C THR A 194 -77.27 17.95 42.69
N ARG A 195 -78.37 17.45 43.26
CA ARG A 195 -79.01 18.06 44.43
C ARG A 195 -78.54 17.34 45.68
N SER A 196 -78.01 18.07 46.65
CA SER A 196 -77.49 17.54 47.92
C SER A 196 -77.98 18.38 49.12
N GLY A 197 -77.83 17.83 50.34
CA GLY A 197 -78.27 18.47 51.60
C GLY A 197 -79.69 18.10 52.07
N PHE A 198 -80.02 18.42 53.33
CA PHE A 198 -81.35 18.17 53.92
C PHE A 198 -82.40 19.02 53.17
N LEU A 199 -83.38 18.35 52.53
CA LEU A 199 -84.37 18.90 51.57
C LEU A 199 -83.87 19.20 50.14
N GLY A 200 -82.63 18.86 49.77
CA GLY A 200 -82.14 18.98 48.38
C GLY A 200 -81.94 20.41 47.88
N LEU A 201 -81.68 21.35 48.81
CA LEU A 201 -81.55 22.78 48.53
C LEU A 201 -80.17 23.18 47.98
N GLN A 202 -79.13 22.34 48.12
CA GLN A 202 -77.83 22.62 47.52
C GLN A 202 -77.77 22.05 46.11
N LYS A 203 -77.43 22.91 45.14
CA LYS A 203 -77.30 22.56 43.73
C LYS A 203 -75.83 22.69 43.33
N THR A 204 -75.18 21.59 43.01
CA THR A 204 -73.78 21.55 42.56
C THR A 204 -73.72 21.06 41.11
N GLU A 205 -72.99 21.75 40.25
CA GLU A 205 -72.84 21.33 38.85
C GLU A 205 -71.98 20.06 38.77
N LYS A 206 -72.38 19.13 37.91
CA LYS A 206 -71.63 17.92 37.62
C LYS A 206 -70.48 18.19 36.66
N LEU A 207 -69.39 18.77 37.18
CA LEU A 207 -68.26 19.20 36.37
C LEU A 207 -67.57 18.06 35.59
N GLY A 208 -67.53 16.85 36.16
CA GLY A 208 -67.00 15.66 35.47
C GLY A 208 -67.84 15.27 34.26
N GLU A 209 -69.16 15.07 34.47
CA GLU A 209 -70.09 14.73 33.37
C GLU A 209 -70.13 15.82 32.29
N ARG A 210 -69.99 17.09 32.67
CA ARG A 210 -69.86 18.20 31.72
C ARG A 210 -68.61 18.06 30.86
N GLN A 211 -67.47 17.79 31.47
CA GLN A 211 -66.20 17.66 30.76
C GLN A 211 -66.22 16.42 29.84
N ASP A 212 -66.73 15.29 30.32
CA ASP A 212 -66.86 14.06 29.54
C ASP A 212 -67.78 14.26 28.32
N PHE A 213 -68.91 14.96 28.50
CA PHE A 213 -69.81 15.32 27.40
C PHE A 213 -69.13 16.21 26.36
N ILE A 214 -68.38 17.23 26.81
CA ILE A 214 -67.69 18.17 25.92
C ILE A 214 -66.61 17.45 25.11
N GLU A 215 -65.76 16.66 25.74
CA GLU A 215 -64.70 15.92 25.04
C GLU A 215 -65.29 14.89 24.06
N SER A 216 -66.29 14.12 24.50
CA SER A 216 -66.96 13.15 23.62
C SER A 216 -67.62 13.81 22.40
N TYR A 217 -68.16 15.02 22.57
CA TYR A 217 -68.74 15.78 21.46
C TYR A 217 -67.67 16.29 20.49
N ILE A 218 -66.55 16.82 21.00
CA ILE A 218 -65.42 17.28 20.20
C ILE A 218 -64.86 16.11 19.37
N ASP A 219 -64.58 14.97 20.00
CA ASP A 219 -64.02 13.80 19.33
C ASP A 219 -64.95 13.30 18.22
N LYS A 220 -66.26 13.26 18.47
CA LYS A 220 -67.26 12.90 17.47
C LYS A 220 -67.25 13.86 16.28
N LYS A 221 -67.12 15.16 16.51
CA LYS A 221 -67.09 16.18 15.45
C LYS A 221 -65.81 16.11 14.61
N VAL A 222 -64.67 15.89 15.24
CA VAL A 222 -63.39 15.69 14.54
C VAL A 222 -63.46 14.43 13.67
N LEU A 223 -63.98 13.33 14.21
CA LEU A 223 -64.12 12.06 13.48
C LEU A 223 -65.07 12.17 12.28
N GLN A 224 -66.19 12.89 12.44
CA GLN A 224 -67.12 13.17 11.33
C GLN A 224 -66.45 13.98 10.21
N TYR A 225 -65.61 14.96 10.56
CA TYR A 225 -64.89 15.75 9.58
C TYR A 225 -63.89 14.89 8.79
N VAL A 226 -63.08 14.09 9.48
CA VAL A 226 -62.10 13.18 8.84
C VAL A 226 -62.80 12.22 7.88
N GLN A 227 -63.91 11.61 8.31
CA GLN A 227 -64.69 10.70 7.45
C GLN A 227 -65.35 11.40 6.25
N SER A 228 -65.74 12.67 6.41
CA SER A 228 -66.31 13.45 5.30
C SER A 228 -65.25 13.86 4.27
N ASP A 229 -64.03 14.17 4.72
CA ASP A 229 -62.91 14.57 3.86
C ASP A 229 -62.34 13.37 3.06
N GLU A 230 -62.38 12.17 3.64
CA GLU A 230 -62.05 10.90 2.96
C GLU A 230 -63.10 10.49 1.92
N SER A 231 -64.33 11.00 2.00
CA SER A 231 -65.43 10.64 1.07
C SER A 231 -65.54 11.55 -0.17
N VAL A 232 -64.75 12.63 -0.21
CA VAL A 232 -64.75 13.65 -1.27
C VAL A 232 -63.45 13.63 -2.11
N ASN A 233 -62.44 12.88 -1.68
CA ASN A 233 -61.22 12.59 -2.44
C ASN A 233 -61.23 11.18 -3.02
#